data_AF-A0A914KBK4-F1
#
_entry.id   AF-A0A914KBK4-F1
#
_cell.length_a   1.000
_cell.length_b   1.000
_cell.length_c   1.000
_cell.angle_alpha   90.00
_cell.angle_beta   90.00
_cell.angle_gamma   90.00
#
_symmetry.space_group_name_H-M   'P 1'
#
loop_
_entity.id
_entity.type
_entity.pdbx_description
1 polymer ?
#
loop_
_entity_poly.entity_id
_entity_poly.type
_entity_poly.pdbx_seq_one_letter_code
_entity_poly.pdbx_strand_id
1 'polypeptide(L)'
;MLALDNFDFYYGPLYGEQWPSIRLGLLTPNKFVAVLNRFSQSKEVNEQILKDLGTGNIMKFLRSGTSEKTLENLEKRKAEILKKPLQSLEGDVLTEEEAFGKNVREN
;
A
#
# COMPACT_ATOMS: atom_id res chain seq x y z
N MET A 1 -9.88 -25.32 -9.03
CA MET A 1 -9.05 -24.55 -8.08
C MET A 1 -9.90 -23.34 -7.71
N LEU A 2 -10.68 -23.38 -6.63
CA LEU A 2 -11.86 -22.50 -6.51
C LEU A 2 -11.52 -21.00 -6.60
N ALA A 3 -10.40 -20.55 -6.02
CA ALA A 3 -10.02 -19.13 -6.06
C ALA A 3 -9.60 -18.65 -7.46
N LEU A 4 -8.83 -19.45 -8.20
CA LEU A 4 -8.34 -19.06 -9.53
C LEU A 4 -9.48 -19.00 -10.55
N ASP A 5 -10.39 -19.96 -10.48
CA ASP A 5 -11.58 -20.01 -11.34
C ASP A 5 -12.50 -18.81 -11.08
N ASN A 6 -12.64 -18.40 -9.80
CA ASN A 6 -13.35 -17.17 -9.45
C ASN A 6 -12.65 -15.90 -9.99
N PHE A 7 -11.32 -15.81 -9.86
CA PHE A 7 -10.58 -14.67 -10.38
C PHE A 7 -10.68 -14.56 -11.91
N ASP A 8 -10.61 -15.68 -12.63
CA ASP A 8 -10.77 -15.69 -14.08
C ASP A 8 -12.19 -15.25 -14.51
N PHE A 9 -13.22 -15.66 -13.76
CA PHE A 9 -14.61 -15.29 -14.04
C PHE A 9 -14.88 -13.79 -13.84
N TYR A 10 -14.38 -13.18 -12.75
CA TYR A 10 -14.65 -11.78 -12.44
C TYR A 10 -13.66 -10.81 -13.06
N TYR A 11 -12.36 -11.12 -13.04
CA TYR A 11 -11.30 -10.23 -13.50
C TYR A 11 -11.01 -10.36 -14.99
N GLY A 12 -11.36 -11.49 -15.61
CA GLY A 12 -11.28 -11.69 -17.06
C GLY A 12 -12.06 -10.62 -17.84
N PRO A 13 -13.38 -10.45 -17.61
CA PRO A 13 -14.15 -9.40 -18.26
C PRO A 13 -13.77 -7.98 -17.82
N LEU A 14 -13.28 -7.79 -16.59
CA LEU A 14 -12.94 -6.47 -16.04
C LEU A 14 -11.68 -5.88 -16.66
N TYR A 15 -10.63 -6.70 -16.81
CA TYR A 15 -9.33 -6.27 -17.34
C TYR A 15 -9.11 -6.70 -18.80
N GLY A 16 -9.99 -7.52 -19.37
CA GLY A 16 -9.95 -7.97 -20.76
C GLY A 16 -8.58 -8.51 -21.15
N GLU A 17 -7.97 -7.91 -22.17
CA GLU A 17 -6.65 -8.29 -22.69
C GLU A 17 -5.50 -8.14 -21.67
N GLN A 18 -5.68 -7.32 -20.62
CA GLN A 18 -4.67 -7.17 -19.56
C GLN A 18 -4.74 -8.26 -18.51
N TRP A 19 -5.87 -8.99 -18.39
CA TRP A 19 -6.05 -10.01 -17.37
C TRP A 19 -4.95 -11.10 -17.38
N PRO A 20 -4.53 -11.66 -18.53
CA PRO A 20 -3.45 -12.65 -18.55
C PRO A 20 -2.15 -12.14 -17.92
N SER A 21 -1.81 -10.86 -18.11
CA SER A 21 -0.62 -10.25 -17.52
C SER A 21 -0.73 -10.07 -16.01
N ILE A 22 -1.91 -9.69 -15.51
CA ILE A 22 -2.19 -9.53 -14.08
C ILE A 22 -2.18 -10.89 -13.40
N ARG A 23 -2.86 -11.88 -13.99
CA ARG A 23 -2.89 -13.28 -13.52
C ARG A 23 -1.48 -13.85 -13.44
N LEU A 24 -0.64 -13.61 -14.45
CA LEU A 24 0.76 -14.02 -14.43
C LEU A 24 1.52 -13.33 -13.28
N GLY A 25 1.30 -12.04 -13.06
CA GLY A 25 1.89 -11.29 -11.94
C GLY A 25 1.49 -11.85 -10.57
N LEU A 26 0.24 -12.27 -10.40
CA LEU A 26 -0.28 -12.88 -9.16
C LEU A 26 0.27 -14.30 -8.92
N LEU A 27 0.58 -15.04 -9.98
CA LEU A 27 1.12 -16.40 -9.90
C LEU A 27 2.65 -16.44 -9.83
N THR A 28 3.31 -15.30 -10.03
CA THR A 28 4.77 -15.14 -9.92
C THR A 28 5.15 -14.76 -8.48
N PRO A 29 6.36 -15.10 -8.00
CA PRO A 29 6.83 -14.65 -6.69
C PRO A 29 6.76 -13.12 -6.52
N ASN A 30 6.23 -12.70 -5.38
CA ASN A 30 6.04 -11.28 -5.07
C ASN A 30 7.38 -10.54 -4.97
N LYS A 31 7.41 -9.32 -5.52
CA LYS A 31 8.54 -8.40 -5.33
C LYS A 31 8.39 -7.68 -4.00
N PHE A 32 9.37 -7.84 -3.12
CA PHE A 32 9.38 -7.17 -1.82
C PHE A 32 10.03 -5.79 -1.91
N VAL A 33 9.58 -4.87 -1.05
CA VAL A 33 10.13 -3.53 -0.91
C VAL A 33 10.53 -3.31 0.55
N ALA A 34 11.70 -2.73 0.78
CA ALA A 34 12.16 -2.36 2.11
C ALA A 34 11.64 -0.96 2.47
N VAL A 35 10.96 -0.85 3.62
CA VAL A 35 10.54 0.43 4.19
C VAL A 35 11.56 0.85 5.24
N LEU A 36 12.30 1.93 4.96
CA LEU A 36 13.31 2.44 5.89
C LEU A 36 12.64 3.08 7.12
N ASN A 37 12.99 2.58 8.31
CA ASN A 37 12.54 3.18 9.55
C ASN A 37 13.20 4.54 9.77
N ARG A 38 12.39 5.61 9.81
CA ARG A 38 12.87 6.98 10.01
C ARG A 38 13.29 7.32 11.43
N PHE A 39 12.86 6.52 12.41
CA PHE A 39 13.17 6.72 13.83
C PHE A 39 14.39 5.91 14.29
N SER A 40 15.01 5.15 13.38
CA SER A 40 16.25 4.44 13.71
C SER A 40 17.41 5.42 13.82
N GLN A 41 18.24 5.26 14.85
CA GLN A 41 19.50 6.00 15.00
C GLN A 41 20.52 5.63 13.92
N SER A 42 20.40 4.43 13.31
CA SER A 42 21.28 3.92 12.27
C SER A 42 20.69 4.07 10.86
N LYS A 43 19.77 5.01 10.66
CA LYS A 43 19.04 5.19 9.40
C LYS A 43 19.96 5.34 8.20
N GLU A 44 20.98 6.17 8.30
CA GLU A 44 21.93 6.48 7.22
C GLU A 44 22.75 5.24 6.84
N VAL A 45 23.15 4.44 7.83
CA VAL A 45 23.86 3.18 7.62
C VAL A 45 22.96 2.15 6.93
N ASN A 46 21.71 2.00 7.40
CA ASN A 46 20.75 1.09 6.79
C ASN A 46 20.40 1.49 5.35
N GLU A 47 20.31 2.79 5.08
CA GLU A 47 20.10 3.30 3.73
C GLU A 47 21.28 2.97 2.81
N GLN A 48 22.52 3.09 3.31
CA GLN A 48 23.71 2.75 2.54
C GLN A 48 23.79 1.25 2.26
N ILE A 49 23.55 0.40 3.26
CA ILE A 49 23.51 -1.07 3.09
C ILE A 49 22.50 -1.46 2.00
N LEU A 50 21.31 -0.87 2.02
CA LEU A 50 20.29 -1.12 1.00
C LEU A 50 20.74 -0.69 -0.40
N LYS A 51 21.46 0.43 -0.52
CA LYS A 51 22.02 0.87 -1.81
C LYS A 51 23.12 -0.07 -2.31
N ASP A 52 23.97 -0.57 -1.41
CA ASP A 52 25.05 -1.50 -1.75
C ASP A 52 24.51 -2.85 -2.23
N LEU A 53 23.32 -3.24 -1.75
CA LEU A 53 22.55 -4.39 -2.26
C LEU A 53 21.90 -4.12 -3.63
N GLY A 54 22.13 -2.96 -4.24
CA GLY A 54 21.58 -2.58 -5.55
C GLY A 54 20.14 -2.08 -5.50
N THR A 55 19.61 -1.74 -4.33
CA THR A 55 18.23 -1.24 -4.23
C THR A 55 18.13 0.24 -4.62
N GLY A 56 17.02 0.61 -5.25
CA GLY A 56 16.70 1.98 -5.63
C GLY A 56 15.56 2.55 -4.78
N ASN A 57 15.63 3.85 -4.47
CA ASN A 57 14.52 4.54 -3.82
C ASN A 57 13.41 4.83 -4.85
N ILE A 58 12.33 4.04 -4.79
CA ILE A 58 11.16 4.15 -5.68
C ILE A 58 10.56 5.57 -5.64
N MET A 59 10.49 6.19 -4.46
CA MET A 59 9.93 7.54 -4.32
C MET A 59 10.78 8.58 -5.03
N LYS A 60 12.12 8.41 -5.04
CA LYS A 60 13.01 9.31 -5.79
C LYS A 60 12.81 9.16 -7.29
N PHE A 61 12.65 7.93 -7.78
CA PHE A 61 12.40 7.64 -9.19
C PHE A 61 11.05 8.20 -9.68
N LEU A 62 9.99 8.06 -8.87
CA LEU A 62 8.68 8.63 -9.20
C LEU A 62 8.71 10.17 -9.23
N ARG A 63 9.47 10.78 -8.32
CA ARG A 63 9.63 12.25 -8.26
C ARG A 63 10.39 12.80 -9.45
N SER A 64 11.39 12.08 -9.99
CA SER A 64 12.13 12.56 -11.18
C SER A 64 11.27 12.69 -12.43
N GLY A 65 10.15 11.97 -12.53
CA GLY A 65 9.19 12.11 -13.65
C GLY A 65 8.05 13.09 -13.38
N THR A 66 7.95 13.65 -12.17
CA THR A 66 6.81 14.48 -11.75
C THR A 66 7.22 15.96 -11.72
N SER A 67 6.43 16.83 -12.37
CA SER A 67 6.72 18.27 -12.40
C SER A 67 6.79 18.88 -10.99
N GLU A 68 7.74 19.79 -10.77
CA GLU A 68 8.04 20.44 -9.47
C GLU A 68 6.78 21.01 -8.79
N LYS A 69 5.86 21.59 -9.57
CA LYS A 69 4.58 22.12 -9.10
C LYS A 69 3.70 21.09 -8.39
N THR A 70 3.73 19.84 -8.83
CA THR A 70 2.97 18.74 -8.21
C THR A 70 3.58 18.33 -6.87
N LEU A 71 4.92 18.38 -6.77
CA LEU A 71 5.65 18.04 -5.56
C LEU A 71 5.39 19.08 -4.46
N GLU A 72 5.42 20.36 -4.81
CA GLU A 72 5.08 21.45 -3.87
C GLU A 72 3.65 21.30 -3.32
N ASN A 73 2.68 20.93 -4.17
CA ASN A 73 1.30 20.73 -3.73
C ASN A 73 1.15 19.53 -2.77
N LEU A 74 1.92 18.46 -2.98
CA LEU A 74 1.96 17.31 -2.07
C LEU A 74 2.60 17.67 -0.72
N GLU A 75 3.65 18.48 -0.73
CA GLU A 75 4.31 18.94 0.50
C GLU A 75 3.42 19.87 1.31
N LYS A 76 2.71 20.79 0.65
CA LYS A 76 1.69 21.64 1.28
C LYS A 76 0.59 20.80 1.95
N ARG A 77 0.04 19.81 1.24
CA ARG A 77 -0.95 18.86 1.80
C ARG A 77 -0.41 18.06 2.99
N LYS A 78 0.83 17.58 2.89
CA LYS A 78 1.47 16.84 3.99
C LYS A 78 1.65 17.73 5.23
N ALA A 79 2.04 18.98 5.04
CA ALA A 79 2.16 19.95 6.12
C ALA A 79 0.80 20.30 6.74
N GLU A 80 -0.26 20.37 5.94
CA GLU A 80 -1.64 20.56 6.44
C GLU A 80 -2.11 19.37 7.28
N ILE A 81 -1.84 18.13 6.85
CA ILE A 81 -2.17 16.91 7.60
C ILE A 81 -1.41 16.87 8.92
N LEU A 82 -0.13 17.24 8.93
CA LEU A 82 0.69 17.29 10.14
C LEU A 82 0.28 18.39 11.13
N LYS A 83 -0.39 19.44 10.64
CA LYS A 83 -0.96 20.51 11.47
C LYS A 83 -2.32 20.15 12.07
N LYS A 84 -2.96 19.06 11.63
CA LYS A 84 -4.20 18.59 12.27
C LYS A 84 -3.86 17.99 13.64
N PRO A 85 -4.56 18.40 14.72
CA PRO A 85 -4.33 17.83 16.03
C PRO A 85 -4.71 16.34 16.06
N LEU A 86 -3.87 15.53 16.73
CA LEU A 86 -3.98 14.08 16.90
C LEU A 86 -5.31 13.60 17.52
N GLN A 87 -6.12 14.51 18.08
CA GLN A 87 -7.41 14.23 18.72
C GLN A 87 -8.56 13.94 17.75
N SER A 88 -8.33 13.93 16.43
CA SER A 88 -9.37 13.64 15.43
C SER A 88 -9.32 12.22 14.84
N LEU A 89 -8.47 11.34 15.39
CA LEU A 89 -8.28 9.95 14.92
C LEU A 89 -8.81 8.89 15.91
N GLU A 90 -9.50 9.28 17.00
CA GLU A 90 -10.09 8.33 17.97
C GLU A 90 -11.54 7.90 17.64
N GLY A 91 -12.09 8.31 16.49
CA GLY A 91 -13.44 7.93 16.08
C GLY A 91 -13.43 7.15 14.78
N ASP A 92 -12.89 5.93 14.80
CA ASP A 92 -13.22 4.81 13.90
C ASP A 92 -12.48 3.55 14.39
N VAL A 93 -12.58 3.25 15.69
CA VAL A 93 -12.39 1.88 16.16
C VAL A 93 -13.73 1.20 15.99
N LEU A 94 -13.91 0.50 14.86
CA LEU A 94 -14.97 -0.48 14.72
C LEU A 94 -14.77 -1.49 15.86
N THR A 95 -15.64 -1.44 16.86
CA THR A 95 -15.65 -2.40 17.95
C THR A 95 -15.81 -3.80 17.37
N GLU A 96 -14.98 -4.73 17.81
CA GLU A 96 -14.93 -6.14 17.38
C GLU A 96 -16.28 -6.88 17.52
N GLU A 97 -17.27 -6.26 18.16
CA GLU A 97 -18.62 -6.81 18.37
C GLU A 97 -19.52 -6.78 17.11
N GLU A 98 -19.23 -5.97 16.08
CA GLU A 98 -20.01 -5.97 14.84
C GLU A 98 -19.53 -7.03 13.82
N ALA A 99 -18.38 -7.67 14.07
CA ALA A 99 -17.80 -8.68 13.19
C ALA A 99 -18.31 -10.12 13.44
N PHE A 100 -19.05 -10.37 14.52
CA PHE A 100 -19.65 -11.69 14.78
C PHE A 100 -21.16 -11.65 14.50
N GLY A 101 -21.51 -12.16 13.32
CA GLY A 101 -22.86 -12.16 12.80
C GLY A 101 -23.91 -12.77 13.75
N LYS A 102 -25.11 -12.20 13.64
CA LYS A 102 -26.39 -12.75 14.10
C LYS A 102 -26.40 -14.28 14.07
N ASN A 103 -26.39 -14.90 15.25
CA ASN A 103 -26.92 -16.23 15.45
C ASN A 103 -27.87 -16.19 16.64
N VAL A 104 -29.12 -15.81 16.35
CA VAL A 104 -30.27 -16.13 17.19
C VAL A 104 -31.26 -16.85 16.28
N ARG A 105 -31.05 -18.16 16.15
CA ARG A 105 -32.14 -19.12 16.06
C ARG A 105 -32.13 -19.84 17.40
N GLU A 106 -33.16 -19.62 18.21
CA GLU A 106 -33.83 -20.68 18.98
C GLU A 106 -34.98 -20.09 19.80
N ASN A 107 -36.12 -20.78 19.64
CA ASN A 107 -37.42 -20.73 20.35
C ASN A 107 -38.41 -19.62 19.99
#